data_AF-A0A920WC57-F1
#
_entry.id   AF-A0A920WC57-F1
#
_cell.length_a   1.000
_cell.length_b   1.000
_cell.length_c   1.000
_cell.angle_alpha   90.00
_cell.angle_beta   90.00
_cell.angle_gamma   90.00
#
_symmetry.space_group_name_H-M   'P 1'
#
loop_
_entity.id
_entity.type
_entity.pdbx_description
1 polymer ?
#
loop_
_entity_poly.entity_id
_entity_poly.type
_entity_poly.pdbx_seq_one_letter_code
_entity_poly.pdbx_strand_id
1 'polypeptide(L)' 'MSIEEVIILGARFIGSLPVLRWAFAGALIAILVDFSDLFMMNLIDLGGVRDYQSFDKRGPHFLYIIFHVSGLRWPSMQRK' A
#
# COMPACT_ATOMS: atom_id res chain seq x y z
N MET A 1 -0.98 4.70 17.41
CA MET A 1 -1.25 3.58 16.50
C MET A 1 -1.37 2.32 17.33
N SER A 2 -2.40 1.51 17.11
CA SER A 2 -2.48 0.16 17.69
C SER A 2 -1.47 -0.78 17.01
N ILE A 3 -1.21 -1.94 17.62
CA ILE A 3 -0.33 -2.96 17.02
C ILE A 3 -0.91 -3.45 15.70
N GLU A 4 -2.23 -3.58 15.62
CA GLU A 4 -2.97 -3.93 14.41
C GLU A 4 -2.77 -2.90 13.28
N GLU A 5 -2.88 -1.61 13.58
CA GLU A 5 -2.61 -0.54 12.62
C GLU A 5 -1.17 -0.59 12.08
N VAL A 6 -0.19 -0.95 12.92
CA VAL A 6 1.21 -1.12 12.50
C VAL A 6 1.39 -2.33 11.59
N ILE A 7 0.72 -3.44 11.88
CA ILE A 7 0.75 -4.66 11.06
C ILE A 7 0.16 -4.38 9.67
N ILE A 8 -1.01 -3.74 9.61
CA ILE A 8 -1.66 -3.36 8.35
C ILE A 8 -0.77 -2.43 7.54
N LEU A 9 -0.16 -1.42 8.19
CA LEU A 9 0.78 -0.51 7.53
C LEU A 9 2.00 -1.25 6.96
N GLY A 10 2.55 -2.21 7.71
CA GLY A 10 3.65 -3.05 7.28
C GLY A 10 3.27 -3.96 6.09
N ALA A 11 2.07 -4.53 6.11
CA ALA A 11 1.54 -5.34 5.02
C ALA A 11 1.43 -4.53 3.72
N ARG A 12 0.85 -3.32 3.78
CA ARG A 12 0.79 -2.39 2.63
C ARG A 12 2.17 -2.03 2.10
N PHE A 13 3.12 -1.75 2.99
CA PHE A 13 4.48 -1.43 2.59
C PHE A 13 5.15 -2.59 1.85
N ILE A 14 5.11 -3.81 2.40
CA ILE A 14 5.70 -4.99 1.77
C ILE A 14 4.98 -5.32 0.45
N GLY A 15 3.65 -5.25 0.44
CA GLY A 15 2.81 -5.54 -0.72
C GLY A 15 3.03 -4.59 -1.90
N SER A 16 3.57 -3.40 -1.67
CA SER A 16 3.86 -2.42 -2.71
C SER A 16 5.29 -2.46 -3.26
N LEU A 17 6.24 -3.13 -2.59
CA LEU A 17 7.61 -3.31 -3.10
C LEU A 17 7.69 -3.96 -4.49
N PRO A 18 6.84 -4.94 -4.86
CA PRO A 18 6.87 -5.54 -6.20
C PRO A 18 6.71 -4.54 -7.35
N VAL A 19 6.05 -3.38 -7.10
CA VAL A 19 5.88 -2.28 -8.07
C VAL A 19 7.23 -1.77 -8.61
N LEU A 20 8.29 -1.86 -7.81
CA LEU A 20 9.64 -1.39 -8.20
C LEU A 20 10.32 -2.30 -9.23
N ARG A 21 9.93 -3.58 -9.29
CA ARG A 21 10.51 -4.60 -10.18
C ARG A 21 9.61 -4.90 -11.38
N TRP A 22 8.30 -5.00 -11.14
CA TRP A 22 7.27 -5.29 -12.12
C TRP A 22 6.13 -4.30 -11.94
N ALA A 23 6.19 -3.14 -12.60
CA ALA A 23 5.25 -2.06 -12.33
C ALA A 23 3.77 -2.47 -12.48
N PHE A 24 3.39 -3.16 -13.57
CA PHE A 24 1.99 -3.57 -13.78
C PHE A 24 1.53 -4.64 -12.79
N ALA A 25 2.24 -5.78 -12.73
CA ALA A 25 1.88 -6.87 -11.83
C ALA A 25 1.99 -6.46 -10.35
N GLY A 26 3.02 -5.68 -10.02
CA GLY A 26 3.22 -5.14 -8.69
C GLY A 26 2.15 -4.12 -8.30
N ALA A 27 1.66 -3.30 -9.23
CA ALA A 27 0.53 -2.41 -8.95
C ALA A 27 -0.74 -3.20 -8.66
N LEU A 28 -0.99 -4.30 -9.39
CA LEU A 28 -2.12 -5.18 -9.11
C LEU A 28 -2.01 -5.80 -7.71
N ILE A 29 -0.83 -6.29 -7.33
CA ILE A 29 -0.57 -6.83 -5.98
C ILE A 29 -0.79 -5.74 -4.92
N ALA A 30 -0.25 -4.53 -5.13
CA ALA A 30 -0.40 -3.42 -4.20
C ALA A 30 -1.88 -3.08 -3.96
N ILE A 31 -2.70 -3.03 -5.03
CA ILE A 31 -4.14 -2.80 -4.93
C ILE A 31 -4.83 -3.93 -4.14
N LEU A 32 -4.50 -5.19 -4.42
CA LEU A 32 -5.10 -6.33 -3.71
C LEU A 32 -4.76 -6.31 -2.22
N VAL A 33 -3.51 -5.95 -1.87
CA VAL A 33 -3.10 -5.81 -0.47
C VAL A 33 -3.81 -4.64 0.19
N ASP A 34 -3.97 -3.51 -0.50
CA ASP A 34 -4.71 -2.35 0.01
C ASP A 34 -6.17 -2.70 0.36
N PHE A 35 -6.86 -3.43 -0.51
CA PHE A 35 -8.20 -3.95 -0.21
C PHE A 35 -8.21 -5.02 0.89
N SER A 36 -7.10 -5.73 1.09
CA SER A 36 -6.99 -6.74 2.13
C SER A 36 -7.01 -6.15 3.55
N ASP A 37 -6.70 -4.86 3.71
CA ASP A 37 -6.76 -4.13 4.98
C ASP A 37 -8.13 -4.28 5.66
N LEU A 38 -9.22 -4.28 4.86
CA LEU A 38 -10.58 -4.44 5.35
C LEU A 38 -10.83 -5.84 5.94
N PHE A 39 -10.15 -6.87 5.42
CA PHE A 39 -10.22 -8.20 6.00
C PHE A 39 -9.32 -8.30 7.23
N MET A 40 -8.12 -7.72 7.17
CA MET A 40 -7.16 -7.73 8.28
C MET A 40 -7.74 -7.07 9.53
N MET A 41 -8.41 -5.92 9.41
CA MET A 41 -9.03 -5.24 10.56
C MET A 41 -10.19 -6.00 11.21
N ASN A 42 -10.76 -6.98 10.51
CA ASN A 42 -11.84 -7.83 11.03
C ASN A 42 -11.32 -9.19 11.54
N LEU A 43 -10.14 -9.61 11.10
CA LEU A 43 -9.54 -10.90 11.44
C LEU A 43 -8.51 -10.80 12.58
N ILE A 44 -7.88 -9.64 12.74
CA ILE A 44 -6.88 -9.38 13.77
C ILE A 44 -7.57 -8.61 14.90
N ASP A 45 -7.44 -9.07 16.14
CA ASP A 45 -7.95 -8.37 17.33
C ASP A 45 -6.78 -8.06 18.27
N LEU A 46 -6.00 -7.03 17.91
CA LEU A 46 -4.78 -6.61 18.62
C LEU A 46 -4.85 -5.14 19.01
N GLY A 47 -6.03 -4.73 19.49
CA GLY A 47 -6.32 -3.37 19.93
C GLY A 47 -7.15 -2.55 18.93
N GLY A 48 -7.55 -3.16 17.81
CA GLY A 48 -8.51 -2.62 16.85
C GLY A 48 -7.98 -1.45 16.03
N VAL A 49 -8.70 -1.15 14.94
CA VAL A 49 -8.54 0.09 14.17
C VAL A 49 -9.58 1.11 14.67
N ARG A 50 -9.11 2.16 15.36
CA ARG A 50 -10.02 3.12 16.05
C ARG A 50 -10.75 4.04 15.08
N ASP A 51 -10.03 4.53 14.08
CA ASP A 51 -10.57 5.41 13.04
C ASP A 51 -9.92 5.03 11.70
N TYR A 52 -10.54 4.06 11.02
CA TYR A 52 -10.04 3.53 9.76
C TYR A 52 -9.90 4.63 8.71
N GLN A 53 -10.85 5.56 8.63
CA GLN A 53 -10.82 6.64 7.63
C GLN A 53 -9.62 7.57 7.86
N SER A 54 -9.34 7.93 9.11
CA SER A 54 -8.19 8.77 9.43
C SER A 54 -6.87 7.99 9.34
N PHE A 55 -6.88 6.69 9.63
CA PHE A 55 -5.74 5.80 9.41
C PHE A 55 -5.39 5.72 7.93
N ASP A 56 -6.38 5.45 7.07
CA ASP A 56 -6.22 5.34 5.62
C ASP A 56 -5.82 6.67 4.96
N LYS A 57 -6.25 7.83 5.49
CA LYS A 57 -5.75 9.13 4.98
C LYS A 57 -4.29 9.40 5.33
N ARG A 58 -3.80 8.90 6.46
CA ARG A 58 -2.43 9.16 6.95
C ARG A 58 -1.43 8.11 6.50
N GLY A 59 -1.87 6.85 6.37
CA GLY A 59 -1.06 5.71 5.96
C GLY A 59 -0.32 5.85 4.62
N PRO A 60 -0.90 6.39 3.53
CA PRO A 60 -0.41 6.09 2.18
C PRO A 60 0.74 6.97 1.69
N HIS A 61 1.39 7.78 2.53
CA HIS A 61 2.48 8.66 2.06
C HIS A 61 3.63 7.91 1.37
N PHE A 62 4.00 6.72 1.87
CA PHE A 62 5.06 5.91 1.26
C PHE A 62 4.61 5.16 0.00
N LEU A 63 3.32 4.82 -0.13
CA LEU A 63 2.77 4.20 -1.34
C LEU A 63 2.91 5.12 -2.54
N TYR A 64 2.52 6.39 -2.39
CA TYR A 64 2.69 7.39 -3.45
C TYR A 64 4.15 7.56 -3.87
N ILE A 65 5.09 7.50 -2.93
CA ILE A 65 6.53 7.57 -3.22
C ILE A 65 6.97 6.35 -4.04
N ILE A 66 6.56 5.13 -3.66
CA ILE A 66 6.93 3.90 -4.39
C ILE A 66 6.40 3.93 -5.83
N PHE A 67 5.15 4.34 -6.02
CA PHE A 67 4.57 4.50 -7.35
C PHE A 67 5.28 5.59 -8.17
N HIS A 68 5.60 6.73 -7.54
CA HIS A 68 6.32 7.81 -8.20
C HIS A 68 7.72 7.36 -8.64
N VAL A 69 8.49 6.71 -7.76
CA VAL A 69 9.82 6.15 -8.07
C VAL A 69 9.74 5.11 -9.17
N SER A 70 8.70 4.26 -9.18
CA SER A 70 8.48 3.30 -10.27
C SER A 70 8.24 4.00 -11.60
N GLY A 71 7.43 5.06 -11.62
CA GLY A 71 7.17 5.87 -12.81
C GLY A 71 8.41 6.56 -13.39
N LEU A 72 9.30 7.06 -12.52
CA LEU A 72 10.57 7.68 -12.95
C LEU A 72 11.53 6.71 -13.65
N ARG A 73 11.39 5.39 -13.42
CA ARG A 73 12.23 4.37 -14.07
C ARG A 73 11.80 4.08 -15.51
N TRP A 74 10.63 4.52 -15.94
CA TRP A 74 10.16 4.27 -17.28
C TRP A 74 10.52 5.41 -18.23
N PRO A 75 11.15 5.10 -19.39
CA PRO A 75 11.35 6.08 -20.44
C PRO A 75 10.01 6.70 -20.79
N SER A 76 9.95 8.03 -20.84
CA SER A 76 8.78 8.71 -21.35
C SER A 76 8.53 8.18 -22.76
N MET A 77 7.40 7.49 -22.94
CA MET A 77 6.98 7.06 -24.26
C MET A 77 6.81 8.35 -25.07
N GLN A 78 7.79 8.63 -25.94
CA GLN A 78 7.75 9.76 -26.85
C GLN A 78 6.49 9.55 -27.70
N ARG A 79 5.42 10.24 -27.33
CA ARG A 79 4.20 10.32 -28.13
C ARG A 79 4.59 11.09 -29.39
N LYS A 80 4.82 10.35 -30.47
CA LYS A 80 4.92 10.90 -31.83
C LYS A 80 3.59 11.53 -32.22
#